data_AF-A0A7S2V125-F1
#
_entry.id   AF-A0A7S2V125-F1
#
_cell.length_a   1.000
_cell.length_b   1.000
_cell.length_c   1.000
_cell.angle_alpha   90.00
_cell.angle_beta   90.00
_cell.angle_gamma   90.00
#
_symmetry.space_group_name_H-M   'P 1'
#
loop_
_entity.id
_entity.type
_entity.pdbx_description
1 polymer ?
#
loop_
_entity_poly.entity_id
_entity_poly.type
_entity_poly.pdbx_seq_one_letter_code
_entity_poly.pdbx_strand_id
1 'polypeptide(L)'
;MLNMISAVGMAKLFQSGGKWRLWLRFCGWCCLLLSLLASTLVFLPPAMYNYPGGQALWDLHQMGDSGVVQPGLVHIDAGAATTGITRFWERSPESGWSYSKVEGLTEWSAFDYLITEHPDHPGKEAHQVMKAVEGFDRIDFMNFKIVTAPKIFVMKQNK
;
A
#
# COMPACT_ATOMS: atom_id res chain seq x y z
N MET A 1 -29.70 8.40 4.16
CA MET A 1 -30.70 9.21 4.89
C MET A 1 -30.12 9.92 6.11
N LEU A 2 -29.27 9.29 6.93
CA LEU A 2 -28.66 9.92 8.12
C LEU A 2 -27.85 11.19 7.83
N ASN A 3 -27.00 11.19 6.79
CA ASN A 3 -26.21 12.39 6.43
C ASN A 3 -27.08 13.61 6.08
N MET A 4 -28.23 13.38 5.44
CA MET A 4 -29.18 14.45 5.10
C MET A 4 -29.85 15.03 6.35
N ILE A 5 -30.29 14.17 7.28
CA ILE A 5 -30.92 14.59 8.54
C ILE A 5 -29.92 15.40 9.39
N SER A 6 -28.68 14.93 9.50
CA SER A 6 -27.59 15.65 10.18
C SER A 6 -27.29 16.99 9.52
N ALA A 7 -27.24 17.06 8.19
CA ALA A 7 -26.99 18.30 7.45
C ALA A 7 -28.10 19.34 7.66
N VAL A 8 -29.37 18.93 7.59
CA VAL A 8 -30.51 19.83 7.84
C VAL A 8 -30.53 20.31 9.29
N GLY A 9 -30.24 19.42 10.25
CA GLY A 9 -30.12 19.79 11.66
C GLY A 9 -29.02 20.83 11.90
N MET A 10 -27.85 20.63 11.30
CA MET A 10 -26.72 21.54 11.43
C MET A 10 -26.99 22.88 10.73
N ALA A 11 -27.61 22.88 9.54
CA ALA A 11 -28.00 24.09 8.84
C ALA A 11 -28.96 24.97 9.68
N LYS A 12 -29.96 24.35 10.33
CA LYS A 12 -30.89 25.05 11.23
C LYS A 12 -30.16 25.61 12.47
N LEU A 13 -29.18 24.89 13.02
CA LEU A 13 -28.34 25.36 14.13
C LEU A 13 -27.45 26.56 13.76
N PHE A 14 -26.95 26.62 12.53
CA PHE A 14 -26.11 27.72 12.03
C PHE A 14 -26.89 28.99 11.68
N GLN A 15 -28.15 28.87 11.26
CA GLN A 15 -28.99 30.03 10.93
C GLN A 15 -29.56 30.76 12.15
N SER A 16 -29.53 30.13 13.33
CA SER A 16 -30.18 30.68 14.51
C SER A 16 -29.25 31.42 15.49
N GLY A 17 -29.67 32.57 16.02
CA GLY A 17 -28.96 33.26 17.10
C GLY A 17 -29.09 32.60 18.49
N GLY A 18 -28.20 32.96 19.42
CA GLY A 18 -28.28 32.59 20.84
C GLY A 18 -27.00 31.95 21.41
N LYS A 19 -26.60 32.37 22.62
CA LYS A 19 -25.36 31.91 23.28
C LYS A 19 -25.31 30.39 23.47
N TRP A 20 -26.43 29.75 23.84
CA TRP A 20 -26.50 28.30 24.02
C TRP A 20 -26.29 27.52 22.70
N ARG A 21 -26.75 28.08 21.57
CA ARG A 21 -26.61 27.45 20.25
C ARG A 21 -25.19 27.60 19.72
N LEU A 22 -24.46 28.64 20.13
CA LEU A 22 -23.03 28.77 19.88
C LEU A 22 -22.24 27.64 20.55
N TRP A 23 -22.57 27.29 21.79
CA TRP A 23 -22.00 26.11 22.47
C TRP A 23 -22.28 24.82 21.72
N LEU A 24 -23.51 24.62 21.21
CA LEU A 24 -23.81 23.45 20.39
C LEU A 24 -23.00 23.38 19.09
N ARG A 25 -22.76 24.51 18.42
CA ARG A 25 -21.89 24.55 17.23
C ARG A 25 -20.46 24.17 17.59
N PHE A 26 -19.94 24.69 18.69
CA PHE A 26 -18.62 24.36 19.19
C PHE A 26 -18.52 22.86 19.51
N CYS A 27 -19.48 22.29 20.24
CA CYS A 27 -19.54 20.85 20.49
C CYS A 27 -19.61 20.05 19.19
N GLY A 28 -20.40 20.49 18.21
CA GLY A 28 -20.47 19.86 16.89
C GLY A 28 -19.11 19.83 16.18
N TRP A 29 -18.37 20.94 16.18
CA TRP A 29 -17.00 21.00 15.67
C TRP A 29 -16.05 20.09 16.44
N CYS A 30 -16.11 20.08 17.77
CA CYS A 30 -15.32 19.15 18.59
C CYS A 30 -15.62 17.69 18.25
N CYS A 31 -16.90 17.31 18.11
CA CYS A 31 -17.28 15.95 17.72
C CYS A 31 -16.75 15.58 16.33
N LEU A 32 -16.80 16.50 15.36
CA LEU A 32 -16.23 16.28 14.03
C LEU A 32 -14.73 16.05 14.10
N LEU A 33 -13.99 16.90 14.81
CA LEU A 33 -12.54 16.78 14.98
C LEU A 33 -12.16 15.47 15.69
N LEU A 34 -12.87 15.11 16.75
CA LEU A 34 -12.67 13.86 17.47
C LEU A 34 -12.98 12.65 16.59
N SER A 35 -14.05 12.69 15.80
CA SER A 35 -14.40 11.61 14.87
C SER A 35 -13.38 11.44 13.76
N LEU A 36 -12.83 12.55 13.24
CA LEU A 36 -11.76 12.53 12.25
C LEU A 36 -10.48 11.94 12.84
N LEU A 37 -10.09 12.40 14.03
CA LEU A 37 -8.92 11.89 14.73
C LEU A 37 -9.06 10.39 15.01
N ALA A 38 -10.18 9.96 15.58
CA ALA A 38 -10.46 8.55 15.85
C ALA A 38 -10.42 7.70 14.58
N SER A 39 -11.06 8.17 13.50
CA SER A 39 -11.06 7.47 12.21
C SER A 39 -9.64 7.34 11.66
N THR A 40 -8.86 8.42 11.68
CA THR A 40 -7.45 8.39 11.24
C THR A 40 -6.64 7.40 12.07
N LEU A 41 -6.76 7.40 13.40
CA LEU A 41 -6.02 6.49 14.27
C LEU A 41 -6.38 5.01 14.02
N VAL A 42 -7.62 4.72 13.64
CA VAL A 42 -8.09 3.36 13.34
C VAL A 42 -7.70 2.91 11.94
N PHE A 43 -7.87 3.76 10.92
CA PHE A 43 -7.73 3.37 9.51
C PHE A 43 -6.34 3.65 8.93
N LEU A 44 -5.56 4.57 9.50
CA LEU A 44 -4.23 4.87 8.99
C LEU A 44 -3.27 3.67 9.13
N PRO A 45 -3.16 3.01 10.31
CA PRO A 45 -2.21 1.92 10.45
C PRO A 45 -2.42 0.74 9.48
N PRO A 46 -3.64 0.21 9.24
CA PRO A 46 -3.82 -0.85 8.24
C PRO A 46 -3.61 -0.33 6.81
N ALA A 47 -3.95 0.94 6.53
CA ALA A 47 -3.74 1.53 5.20
C ALA A 47 -2.26 1.57 4.78
N MET A 48 -1.32 1.66 5.73
CA MET A 48 0.11 1.61 5.44
C MET A 48 0.55 0.27 4.82
N TYR A 49 -0.17 -0.82 5.09
CA TYR A 49 0.14 -2.16 4.60
C TYR A 49 -0.67 -2.56 3.35
N ASN A 50 -1.43 -1.65 2.76
CA ASN A 50 -2.23 -1.92 1.55
C ASN A 50 -1.43 -1.85 0.24
N TYR A 51 -0.20 -1.35 0.29
CA TYR A 51 0.66 -1.16 -0.90
C TYR A 51 1.99 -1.94 -0.83
N PRO A 52 1.96 -3.27 -0.58
CA PRO A 52 3.17 -4.08 -0.46
C PRO A 52 3.98 -4.14 -1.76
N GLY A 53 3.38 -4.01 -2.93
CA GLY A 53 4.10 -3.97 -4.21
C GLY A 53 5.02 -2.75 -4.30
N GLY A 54 4.52 -1.57 -3.93
CA GLY A 54 5.32 -0.35 -3.90
C GLY A 54 6.51 -0.47 -2.94
N GLN A 55 6.28 -1.04 -1.76
CA GLN A 55 7.33 -1.32 -0.78
C GLN A 55 8.36 -2.34 -1.31
N ALA A 56 7.92 -3.38 -2.03
CA ALA A 56 8.82 -4.37 -2.63
C ALA A 56 9.76 -3.76 -3.67
N LEU A 57 9.25 -2.88 -4.53
CA LEU A 57 10.07 -2.17 -5.51
C LEU A 57 11.06 -1.20 -4.83
N TRP A 58 10.59 -0.47 -3.82
CA TRP A 58 11.47 0.40 -3.02
C TRP A 58 12.61 -0.39 -2.37
N ASP A 59 12.29 -1.52 -1.75
CA ASP A 59 13.29 -2.38 -1.11
C ASP A 59 14.32 -2.92 -2.11
N LEU A 60 13.88 -3.28 -3.32
CA LEU A 60 14.77 -3.70 -4.41
C LEU A 60 15.73 -2.57 -4.81
N HIS A 61 15.25 -1.33 -4.93
CA HIS A 61 16.13 -0.18 -5.21
C HIS A 61 17.10 0.09 -4.08
N GLN A 62 16.67 0.02 -2.82
CA GLN A 62 17.56 0.19 -1.67
C GLN A 62 18.66 -0.87 -1.63
N MET A 63 18.34 -2.12 -2.02
CA MET A 63 19.34 -3.18 -2.18
C MET A 63 20.32 -2.87 -3.34
N GLY A 64 19.86 -2.22 -4.40
CA GLY A 64 20.72 -1.73 -5.48
C GLY A 64 21.64 -0.59 -5.04
N ASP A 65 21.08 0.42 -4.39
CA ASP A 65 21.80 1.61 -3.91
C ASP A 65 22.87 1.23 -2.84
N SER A 66 22.63 0.16 -2.08
CA SER A 66 23.60 -0.40 -1.12
C SER A 66 24.60 -1.39 -1.72
N GLY A 67 24.48 -1.72 -3.01
CA GLY A 67 25.36 -2.65 -3.72
C GLY A 67 25.14 -4.14 -3.39
N VAL A 68 24.08 -4.49 -2.64
CA VAL A 68 23.70 -5.89 -2.35
C VAL A 68 23.26 -6.59 -3.64
N VAL A 69 22.61 -5.85 -4.53
CA VAL A 69 22.21 -6.33 -5.86
C VAL A 69 22.64 -5.34 -6.93
N GLN A 70 22.76 -5.80 -8.17
CA GLN A 70 23.08 -4.94 -9.31
C GLN A 70 21.78 -4.53 -10.03
N PRO A 71 21.68 -3.31 -10.58
CA PRO A 71 20.56 -2.94 -11.44
C PRO A 71 20.40 -3.96 -12.58
N GLY A 72 19.14 -4.26 -12.93
CA GLY A 72 18.83 -5.25 -13.95
C GLY A 72 17.39 -5.18 -14.42
N LEU A 73 16.97 -6.20 -15.18
CA LEU A 73 15.61 -6.29 -15.70
C LEU A 73 14.67 -6.91 -14.66
N VAL A 74 13.62 -6.17 -14.32
CA VAL A 74 12.64 -6.53 -13.30
C VAL A 74 11.30 -6.85 -13.97
N HIS A 75 10.79 -8.06 -13.75
CA HIS A 75 9.39 -8.37 -14.06
C HIS A 75 8.50 -7.96 -12.88
N ILE A 76 7.42 -7.26 -13.19
CA ILE A 76 6.40 -6.84 -12.22
C ILE A 76 5.10 -7.55 -12.58
N ASP A 77 4.69 -8.44 -11.70
CA ASP A 77 3.45 -9.19 -11.79
C ASP A 77 2.22 -8.30 -11.58
N ALA A 78 1.04 -8.74 -12.04
CA ALA A 78 -0.22 -8.00 -11.95
C ALA A 78 -0.61 -7.68 -10.50
N GLY A 79 -0.45 -8.64 -9.58
CA GLY A 79 -0.70 -8.43 -8.15
C GLY A 79 0.23 -7.38 -7.53
N ALA A 80 1.50 -7.36 -7.94
CA ALA A 80 2.46 -6.35 -7.50
C ALA A 80 2.18 -4.97 -8.13
N ALA A 81 1.79 -4.94 -9.41
CA ALA A 81 1.44 -3.73 -10.15
C ALA A 81 0.23 -3.00 -9.54
N THR A 82 -0.75 -3.76 -9.05
CA THR A 82 -1.99 -3.21 -8.45
C THR A 82 -1.83 -2.80 -6.99
N THR A 83 -0.72 -3.17 -6.34
CA THR A 83 -0.44 -2.89 -4.92
C THR A 83 0.67 -1.85 -4.72
N GLY A 84 0.73 -0.84 -5.59
CA GLY A 84 1.52 0.37 -5.37
C GLY A 84 2.73 0.57 -6.29
N ILE A 85 3.01 -0.35 -7.22
CA ILE A 85 4.06 -0.14 -8.22
C ILE A 85 3.54 0.74 -9.37
N THR A 86 3.94 2.01 -9.33
CA THR A 86 3.61 2.99 -10.37
C THR A 86 4.86 3.41 -11.14
N ARG A 87 4.66 3.97 -12.35
CA ARG A 87 5.77 4.50 -13.17
C ARG A 87 6.56 5.62 -12.50
N PHE A 88 6.00 6.30 -11.49
CA PHE A 88 6.72 7.33 -10.73
C PHE A 88 7.77 6.76 -9.77
N TRP A 89 7.66 5.48 -9.42
CA TRP A 89 8.63 4.78 -8.58
C TRP A 89 9.74 4.13 -9.42
N GLU A 90 9.58 4.01 -10.73
CA GLU A 90 10.58 3.42 -11.61
C GLU A 90 11.79 4.37 -11.74
N ARG A 91 13.00 3.82 -11.62
CA ARG A 91 14.24 4.59 -11.83
C ARG A 91 14.43 4.95 -13.31
N SER A 92 15.21 6.00 -13.58
CA SER A 92 15.52 6.42 -14.94
C SER A 92 16.22 5.30 -15.74
N PRO A 93 16.06 5.24 -17.07
CA PRO A 93 16.74 4.22 -17.89
C PRO A 93 18.27 4.22 -17.74
N GLU A 94 18.87 5.38 -17.43
CA GLU A 94 20.31 5.53 -17.22
C GLU A 94 20.83 4.85 -15.94
N SER A 95 19.94 4.51 -15.01
CA SER A 95 20.31 3.85 -13.74
C SER A 95 20.63 2.36 -13.88
N GLY A 96 20.47 1.77 -15.07
CA GLY A 96 20.62 0.34 -15.31
C GLY A 96 19.41 -0.51 -14.91
N TRP A 97 18.39 0.09 -14.27
CA TRP A 97 17.13 -0.58 -14.00
C TRP A 97 16.20 -0.54 -15.22
N SER A 98 15.56 -1.67 -15.50
CA SER A 98 14.50 -1.76 -16.50
C SER A 98 13.34 -2.59 -15.97
N TYR A 99 12.13 -2.31 -16.43
CA TYR A 99 10.90 -2.87 -15.86
C TYR A 99 9.99 -3.40 -16.96
N SER A 100 9.38 -4.56 -16.75
CA SER A 100 8.41 -5.18 -17.66
C SER A 100 7.19 -5.68 -16.90
N LYS A 101 6.01 -5.40 -17.44
CA LYS A 101 4.70 -5.86 -16.95
C LYS A 101 4.01 -6.80 -17.95
N VAL A 102 4.78 -7.41 -18.85
CA VAL A 102 4.23 -8.27 -19.90
C VAL A 102 3.65 -9.54 -19.27
N GLU A 103 2.36 -9.77 -19.47
CA GLU A 103 1.66 -10.96 -18.99
C GLU A 103 1.84 -12.15 -19.95
N GLY A 104 1.53 -13.36 -19.48
CA GLY A 104 1.54 -14.56 -20.33
C GLY A 104 2.93 -15.05 -20.73
N LEU A 105 3.96 -14.67 -19.99
CA LEU A 105 5.34 -15.14 -20.20
C LEU A 105 5.48 -16.60 -19.78
N THR A 106 6.20 -17.37 -20.60
CA THR A 106 6.61 -18.75 -20.29
C THR A 106 8.07 -18.84 -19.88
N GLU A 107 8.89 -17.89 -20.34
CA GLU A 107 10.33 -17.81 -20.10
C GLU A 107 10.65 -16.71 -19.09
N TRP A 108 11.04 -17.13 -17.88
CA TRP A 108 11.35 -16.21 -16.79
C TRP A 108 12.84 -15.91 -16.65
N SER A 109 13.69 -16.73 -17.26
CA SER A 109 15.16 -16.63 -17.22
C SER A 109 15.73 -15.36 -17.85
N ALA A 110 14.93 -14.59 -18.59
CA ALA A 110 15.34 -13.31 -19.15
C ALA A 110 15.37 -12.18 -18.09
N PHE A 111 14.72 -12.35 -16.95
CA PHE A 111 14.63 -11.35 -15.89
C PHE A 111 15.68 -11.61 -14.82
N ASP A 112 16.34 -10.56 -14.33
CA ASP A 112 17.24 -10.67 -13.18
C ASP A 112 16.44 -10.73 -11.86
N TYR A 113 15.27 -10.06 -11.85
CA TYR A 113 14.40 -9.97 -10.68
C TYR A 113 12.93 -10.16 -11.05
N LEU A 114 12.18 -10.79 -10.15
CA LEU A 114 10.72 -10.90 -10.23
C LEU A 114 10.12 -10.26 -8.98
N ILE A 115 9.06 -9.47 -9.15
CA ILE A 115 8.21 -9.01 -8.06
C ILE A 115 6.82 -9.60 -8.29
N THR A 116 6.44 -10.58 -7.46
CA THR A 116 5.23 -11.41 -7.66
C THR A 116 4.41 -11.56 -6.39
N GLU A 117 3.12 -11.86 -6.54
CA GLU A 117 2.19 -12.12 -5.43
C GLU A 117 2.33 -13.53 -4.83
N HIS A 118 2.99 -14.45 -5.54
CA HIS A 118 3.05 -15.85 -5.13
C HIS A 118 4.48 -16.35 -5.00
N PRO A 119 4.84 -17.02 -3.88
CA PRO A 119 6.17 -17.62 -3.75
C PRO A 119 6.34 -18.82 -4.69
N ASP A 120 5.23 -19.43 -5.10
CA ASP A 120 5.17 -20.55 -6.03
C ASP A 120 5.09 -20.13 -7.51
N HIS A 121 5.41 -18.88 -7.82
CA HIS A 121 5.43 -18.34 -9.18
C HIS A 121 6.24 -19.24 -10.13
N PRO A 122 5.82 -19.46 -11.39
CA PRO A 122 6.50 -20.37 -12.32
C PRO A 122 8.00 -20.07 -12.50
N GLY A 123 8.39 -18.79 -12.38
CA GLY A 123 9.79 -18.36 -12.38
C GLY A 123 10.66 -18.87 -11.22
N LYS A 124 10.09 -19.51 -10.20
CA LYS A 124 10.83 -20.03 -9.01
C LYS A 124 11.88 -21.09 -9.33
N GLU A 125 11.77 -21.76 -10.48
CA GLU A 125 12.79 -22.72 -10.92
C GLU A 125 14.12 -22.03 -11.22
N ALA A 126 14.06 -20.81 -11.77
CA ALA A 126 15.22 -19.99 -12.12
C ALA A 126 15.54 -18.91 -11.07
N HIS A 127 14.67 -18.68 -10.08
CA HIS A 127 14.79 -17.58 -9.12
C HIS A 127 14.59 -18.03 -7.68
N GLN A 128 15.35 -17.45 -6.77
CA GLN A 128 15.17 -17.62 -5.32
C GLN A 128 14.46 -16.41 -4.70
N VAL A 129 13.60 -16.64 -3.71
CA VAL A 129 12.98 -15.58 -2.92
C VAL A 129 14.06 -14.89 -2.08
N MET A 130 14.28 -13.61 -2.34
CA MET A 130 15.18 -12.77 -1.53
C MET A 130 14.46 -12.13 -0.36
N LYS A 131 13.23 -11.64 -0.59
CA LYS A 131 12.48 -10.89 0.40
C LYS A 131 10.98 -11.13 0.25
N ALA A 132 10.29 -11.26 1.37
CA ALA A 132 8.85 -11.23 1.45
C ALA A 132 8.42 -9.90 2.07
N VAL A 133 7.45 -9.23 1.45
CA VAL A 133 6.89 -7.97 1.91
C VAL A 133 5.51 -8.23 2.50
N GLU A 134 5.38 -7.80 3.75
CA GLU A 134 4.15 -7.88 4.53
C GLU A 134 3.09 -6.92 3.95
N GLY A 135 1.90 -7.44 3.74
CA GLY A 135 0.70 -6.67 3.43
C GLY A 135 -0.39 -6.88 4.47
N PHE A 136 -1.40 -6.01 4.43
CA PHE A 136 -2.56 -6.12 5.31
C PHE A 136 -3.28 -7.46 5.10
N ASP A 137 -3.62 -8.15 6.19
CA ASP A 137 -4.40 -9.37 6.15
C ASP A 137 -5.77 -9.17 6.79
N ARG A 138 -5.79 -8.79 8.08
CA ARG A 138 -7.03 -8.60 8.83
C ARG A 138 -6.84 -7.73 10.07
N ILE A 139 -7.95 -7.30 10.65
CA ILE A 139 -7.99 -6.72 12.00
C ILE A 139 -8.48 -7.81 12.95
N ASP A 140 -7.66 -8.13 13.95
CA ASP A 140 -8.06 -8.94 15.09
C ASP A 140 -8.83 -8.05 16.08
N PHE A 141 -10.15 -8.14 16.04
CA PHE A 141 -11.04 -7.37 16.90
C PHE A 141 -11.00 -7.80 18.37
N MET A 142 -10.57 -9.02 18.70
CA MET A 142 -10.44 -9.45 20.09
C MET A 142 -9.21 -8.83 20.76
N ASN A 143 -8.11 -8.75 20.01
CA ASN A 143 -6.85 -8.19 20.50
C ASN A 143 -6.59 -6.74 20.07
N PHE A 144 -7.54 -6.11 19.37
CA PHE A 144 -7.41 -4.78 18.76
C PHE A 144 -6.09 -4.60 17.99
N LYS A 145 -5.70 -5.62 17.23
CA LYS A 145 -4.40 -5.68 16.55
C LYS A 145 -4.56 -5.85 15.05
N ILE A 146 -3.69 -5.20 14.30
CA ILE A 146 -3.58 -5.42 12.85
C ILE A 146 -2.68 -6.63 12.61
N VAL A 147 -3.17 -7.55 11.80
CA VAL A 147 -2.45 -8.74 11.37
C VAL A 147 -1.99 -8.50 9.94
N THR A 148 -0.70 -8.72 9.71
CA THR A 148 -0.09 -8.71 8.37
C THR A 148 0.30 -10.13 7.98
N ALA A 149 0.44 -10.35 6.69
CA ALA A 149 1.02 -11.57 6.15
C ALA A 149 1.88 -11.25 4.91
N PRO A 150 2.82 -12.11 4.52
CA PRO A 150 3.51 -12.00 3.24
C PRO A 150 2.51 -11.94 2.08
N LYS A 151 2.55 -10.85 1.29
CA LYS A 151 1.69 -10.69 0.10
C LYS A 151 2.46 -10.53 -1.20
N ILE A 152 3.67 -9.96 -1.15
CA ILE A 152 4.51 -9.75 -2.34
C ILE A 152 5.92 -10.28 -2.06
N PHE A 153 6.51 -10.91 -3.06
CA PHE A 153 7.83 -11.53 -2.98
C PHE A 153 8.74 -10.91 -4.03
N VAL A 154 9.94 -10.53 -3.58
CA VAL A 154 11.05 -10.13 -4.45
C VAL A 154 11.93 -11.36 -4.63
N MET A 155 12.07 -11.81 -5.87
CA MET A 155 12.87 -12.95 -6.26
C MET A 155 14.04 -12.49 -7.12
N LYS A 156 15.19 -13.17 -7.00
CA LYS A 156 16.39 -12.92 -7.80
C LYS A 156 16.80 -14.17 -8.53
N GLN A 157 17.25 -14.00 -9.77
CA GLN A 157 17.71 -15.09 -10.59
C GLN A 157 18.92 -15.80 -9.95
N ASN A 158 18.90 -17.13 -9.99
CA ASN A 158 20.02 -17.98 -9.60
C ASN A 158 21.04 -17.95 -10.76
N LYS A 159 22.15 -17.22 -10.57
CA LYS A 159 23.30 -17.26 -11.48
C LYS A 159 24.29 -18.32 -11.02
#